data_AF-A0A0B2X9V0-F1
#
_entry.id   AF-A0A0B2X9V0-F1
#
_cell.length_a   1.000
_cell.length_b   1.000
_cell.length_c   1.000
_cell.angle_alpha   90.00
_cell.angle_beta   90.00
_cell.angle_gamma   90.00
#
_symmetry.space_group_name_H-M   'P 1'
#
loop_
_entity.id
_entity.type
_entity.pdbx_description
1 polymer ?
#
loop_
_entity_poly.entity_id
_entity_poly.type
_entity_poly.pdbx_seq_one_letter_code
_entity_poly.pdbx_strand_id
1 'polypeptide(L)'
;MRALVRKALTLGSLAATTAAVTPIPDAEMEYLLNTAGIELAMKAQPMFLMGQAVGRAPCIPSWAIVNGTQAAPSKLCAWPDSGCDCRNPGVPLGSPMPSFPVYFSYSRCGNAAVRIAYNLFYTKDGFIPNKIFGHPFDWERVVVIWNKNQRNGMWAPAQLYLSQHTGYQKIEWAQIKNTFSAADASKPRGGPDGQRNLDHPKCYISSAKHDMHQEKSTAWIDVLSQLTNNAFRSDSWWYFPTKKDYILADESTDAGKLIASFDWGDADSTPPLVAKGLCNA
;
A
#
# COMPACT_ATOMS: atom_id res chain seq x y z
N MET A 1 -53.43 36.39 21.99
CA MET A 1 -52.01 36.66 22.29
C MET A 1 -51.16 35.65 21.51
N ARG A 2 -50.35 36.19 20.58
CA ARG A 2 -49.13 35.66 19.95
C ARG A 2 -49.20 34.33 19.18
N ALA A 3 -49.25 34.51 17.86
CA ALA A 3 -49.01 33.56 16.80
C ALA A 3 -47.50 33.43 16.47
N LEU A 4 -47.13 32.30 15.82
CA LEU A 4 -45.96 32.06 14.95
C LEU A 4 -44.56 32.30 15.58
N VAL A 5 -43.56 31.44 15.45
CA VAL A 5 -42.91 30.93 14.22
C VAL A 5 -42.06 29.70 14.61
N ARG A 6 -42.28 28.54 13.98
CA ARG A 6 -41.27 27.46 13.95
C ARG A 6 -40.44 27.62 12.67
N LYS A 7 -39.22 28.15 12.79
CA LYS A 7 -38.23 28.10 11.70
C LYS A 7 -37.62 26.70 11.68
N ALA A 8 -38.02 25.90 10.69
CA ALA A 8 -37.27 24.70 10.33
C ALA A 8 -36.01 25.13 9.58
N LEU A 9 -34.82 24.90 10.14
CA LEU A 9 -33.58 24.92 9.39
C LEU A 9 -33.52 23.63 8.55
N THR A 10 -33.80 23.73 7.27
CA THR A 10 -33.38 22.72 6.29
C THR A 10 -31.90 22.95 6.01
N LEU A 11 -31.02 22.28 6.77
CA LEU A 11 -29.64 22.06 6.32
C LEU A 11 -29.70 21.14 5.10
N GLY A 12 -29.58 21.72 3.91
CA GLY A 12 -29.34 20.96 2.70
C GLY A 12 -27.97 20.30 2.79
N SER A 13 -27.95 18.98 2.99
CA SER A 13 -26.74 18.18 2.80
C SER A 13 -26.38 18.21 1.32
N LEU A 14 -25.33 18.97 0.97
CA LEU A 14 -24.62 18.79 -0.29
C LEU A 14 -24.04 17.37 -0.26
N ALA A 15 -24.79 16.41 -0.81
CA ALA A 15 -24.26 15.09 -1.10
C ALA A 15 -23.19 15.29 -2.17
N ALA A 16 -21.92 15.32 -1.76
CA ALA A 16 -20.82 15.16 -2.69
C ALA A 16 -21.05 13.83 -3.41
N THR A 17 -21.28 13.88 -4.71
CA THR A 17 -21.34 12.69 -5.54
C THR A 17 -19.95 12.07 -5.50
N THR A 18 -19.77 11.03 -4.68
CA THR A 18 -18.56 10.21 -4.70
C THR A 18 -18.45 9.62 -6.10
N ALA A 19 -17.48 10.10 -6.88
CA ALA A 19 -17.22 9.55 -8.21
C ALA A 19 -16.83 8.08 -8.03
N ALA A 20 -17.69 7.17 -8.48
CA ALA A 20 -17.39 5.74 -8.42
C ALA A 20 -16.11 5.43 -9.21
N VAL A 21 -15.40 4.38 -8.79
CA VAL A 21 -14.21 3.87 -9.47
C VAL A 21 -14.41 3.80 -10.97
N THR A 22 -13.47 4.32 -11.74
CA THR A 22 -13.55 4.33 -13.21
C THR A 22 -13.35 2.90 -13.76
N PRO A 23 -14.40 2.25 -14.30
CA PRO A 23 -14.27 0.91 -14.85
C PRO A 23 -13.63 0.96 -16.26
N ILE A 24 -12.96 -0.12 -16.67
CA ILE A 24 -12.33 -0.24 -17.99
C ILE A 24 -12.95 -1.36 -18.84
N PRO A 25 -13.12 -1.19 -20.16
CA PRO A 25 -13.62 -2.25 -21.04
C PRO A 25 -12.64 -3.43 -21.17
N ASP A 26 -13.15 -4.59 -21.56
CA ASP A 26 -12.35 -5.81 -21.75
C ASP A 26 -11.17 -5.63 -22.71
N ALA A 27 -11.38 -4.98 -23.85
CA ALA A 27 -10.32 -4.70 -24.82
C ALA A 27 -9.20 -3.83 -24.23
N GLU A 28 -9.54 -2.87 -23.37
CA GLU A 28 -8.56 -2.05 -22.66
C GLU A 28 -7.80 -2.87 -21.62
N MET A 29 -8.48 -3.74 -20.86
CA MET A 29 -7.82 -4.66 -19.93
C MET A 29 -6.80 -5.56 -20.65
N GLU A 30 -7.17 -6.18 -21.78
CA GLU A 30 -6.24 -6.99 -22.57
C GLU A 30 -5.03 -6.18 -23.06
N TYR A 31 -5.27 -4.98 -23.59
CA TYR A 31 -4.20 -4.11 -24.05
C TYR A 31 -3.22 -3.77 -22.92
N LEU A 32 -3.72 -3.40 -21.74
CA LEU A 32 -2.89 -3.04 -20.60
C LEU A 32 -2.06 -4.22 -20.07
N LEU A 33 -2.65 -5.42 -20.02
CA LEU A 33 -1.93 -6.64 -19.65
C LEU A 33 -0.80 -6.99 -20.63
N ASN A 34 -1.00 -6.71 -21.93
CA ASN A 34 -0.02 -6.98 -22.98
C ASN A 34 1.08 -5.91 -23.07
N THR A 35 0.91 -4.77 -22.40
CA THR A 35 1.87 -3.64 -22.35
C THR A 35 2.61 -3.58 -21.01
N ALA A 36 2.94 -4.77 -20.47
CA ALA A 36 3.63 -4.96 -19.20
C ALA A 36 2.88 -4.46 -17.95
N GLY A 37 1.57 -4.16 -18.05
CA GLY A 37 0.69 -3.98 -16.89
C GLY A 37 0.93 -2.74 -16.02
N ILE A 38 1.96 -1.92 -16.27
CA ILE A 38 2.27 -0.74 -15.44
C ILE A 38 1.09 0.25 -15.42
N GLU A 39 0.50 0.51 -16.59
CA GLU A 39 -0.63 1.44 -16.69
C GLU A 39 -1.88 0.90 -16.01
N LEU A 40 -2.09 -0.44 -16.01
CA LEU A 40 -3.15 -1.07 -15.22
C LEU A 40 -2.88 -0.93 -13.72
N ALA A 41 -1.65 -1.18 -13.27
CA ALA A 41 -1.27 -1.02 -11.87
C ALA A 41 -1.56 0.41 -11.38
N MET A 42 -1.21 1.41 -12.18
CA MET A 42 -1.43 2.81 -11.84
C MET A 42 -2.91 3.21 -11.73
N LYS A 43 -3.85 2.51 -12.39
CA LYS A 43 -5.29 2.86 -12.35
C LYS A 43 -5.96 2.66 -10.99
N ALA A 44 -5.41 1.81 -10.13
CA ALA A 44 -5.95 1.53 -8.79
C ALA A 44 -4.87 1.41 -7.72
N GLN A 45 -3.69 2.00 -7.97
CA GLN A 45 -2.54 1.91 -7.08
C GLN A 45 -2.83 2.53 -5.70
N PRO A 46 -2.26 1.98 -4.61
CA PRO A 46 -2.31 2.60 -3.31
C PRO A 46 -1.45 3.87 -3.23
N MET A 47 -1.90 4.83 -2.42
CA MET A 47 -1.01 5.81 -1.80
C MET A 47 -0.49 5.24 -0.50
N PHE A 48 0.82 5.29 -0.28
CA PHE A 48 1.47 4.77 0.92
C PHE A 48 1.66 5.90 1.94
N LEU A 49 1.24 5.68 3.18
CA LEU A 49 1.33 6.64 4.26
C LEU A 49 2.11 6.05 5.41
N MET A 50 2.99 6.85 6.01
CA MET A 50 3.87 6.43 7.09
C MET A 50 3.87 7.46 8.20
N GLY A 51 4.00 6.95 9.44
CA GLY A 51 3.87 7.74 10.65
C GLY A 51 5.14 7.85 11.46
N GLN A 52 5.33 9.00 12.10
CA GLN A 52 6.34 9.17 13.14
C GLN A 52 5.80 8.65 14.48
N ALA A 53 6.40 7.59 15.02
CA ALA A 53 6.06 7.06 16.34
C ALA A 53 6.98 7.69 17.40
N VAL A 54 6.41 8.27 18.46
CA VAL A 54 7.15 8.83 19.63
C VAL A 54 8.37 9.69 19.25
N GLY A 55 8.21 10.53 18.21
CA GLY A 55 9.27 11.44 17.74
C GLY A 55 10.36 10.77 16.90
N ARG A 56 10.25 9.48 16.56
CA ARG A 56 11.19 8.74 15.70
C ARG A 56 10.59 8.49 14.33
N ALA A 57 11.35 8.80 13.29
CA ALA A 57 10.98 8.48 11.92
C ALA A 57 11.08 6.96 11.69
N PRO A 58 10.22 6.38 10.85
CA PRO A 58 10.30 4.96 10.49
C PRO A 58 11.33 4.74 9.36
N CYS A 59 11.60 3.48 9.05
CA CYS A 59 12.16 3.13 7.75
C CYS A 59 11.12 3.38 6.66
N ILE A 60 11.58 3.83 5.49
CA ILE A 60 10.76 3.91 4.26
C ILE A 60 11.29 2.90 3.25
N PRO A 61 10.50 2.57 2.20
CA PRO A 61 10.93 1.60 1.22
C PRO A 61 12.21 2.03 0.49
N SER A 62 13.01 1.04 0.13
CA SER A 62 14.32 1.21 -0.50
C SER A 62 14.47 0.24 -1.68
N TRP A 63 15.63 0.31 -2.33
CA TRP A 63 15.99 -0.56 -3.44
C TRP A 63 16.46 -1.92 -2.91
N ALA A 64 15.84 -2.98 -3.38
CA ALA A 64 16.22 -4.38 -3.12
C ALA A 64 17.51 -4.78 -3.86
N ILE A 65 17.77 -4.13 -4.99
CA ILE A 65 18.95 -4.34 -5.83
C ILE A 65 19.75 -3.03 -5.86
N VAL A 66 21.02 -3.09 -5.44
CA VAL A 66 21.96 -1.96 -5.48
C VAL A 66 23.16 -2.41 -6.30
N ASN A 67 23.45 -1.74 -7.42
CA ASN A 67 24.56 -2.08 -8.33
C ASN A 67 24.58 -3.56 -8.77
N GLY A 68 23.40 -4.15 -8.99
CA GLY A 68 23.25 -5.55 -9.41
C GLY A 68 23.39 -6.59 -8.29
N THR A 69 23.60 -6.16 -7.04
CA THR A 69 23.68 -7.03 -5.87
C THR A 69 22.52 -6.81 -4.91
N GLN A 70 22.26 -7.76 -4.03
CA GLN A 70 21.31 -7.61 -2.94
C GLN A 70 21.65 -6.38 -2.08
N ALA A 71 20.64 -5.65 -1.65
CA ALA A 71 20.82 -4.58 -0.67
C ALA A 71 21.42 -5.12 0.64
N ALA A 72 22.27 -4.33 1.29
CA ALA A 72 22.78 -4.67 2.61
C ALA A 72 21.66 -4.54 3.67
N PRO A 73 21.61 -5.43 4.67
CA PRO A 73 20.64 -5.32 5.74
C PRO A 73 21.00 -4.16 6.67
N SER A 74 19.98 -3.48 7.18
CA SER A 74 20.15 -2.45 8.21
C SER A 74 20.22 -3.08 9.60
N LYS A 75 20.92 -2.42 10.52
CA LYS A 75 20.96 -2.82 11.93
C LYS A 75 19.61 -2.60 12.60
N LEU A 76 19.24 -3.55 13.46
CA LEU A 76 18.14 -3.37 14.39
C LEU A 76 18.58 -2.46 15.55
N CYS A 77 17.70 -1.57 16.02
CA CYS A 77 17.93 -0.74 17.20
C CYS A 77 16.88 -1.00 18.27
N ALA A 78 17.12 -0.48 19.47
CA ALA A 78 16.15 -0.52 20.55
C ALA A 78 14.91 0.32 20.22
N TRP A 79 13.75 -0.15 20.68
CA TRP A 79 12.54 0.68 20.72
C TRP A 79 12.83 2.03 21.41
N PRO A 80 12.38 3.17 20.86
CA PRO A 80 11.45 3.30 19.73
C PRO A 80 12.10 3.61 18.36
N ASP A 81 13.41 3.40 18.19
CA ASP A 81 14.12 3.89 17.00
C ASP A 81 14.10 2.89 15.83
N SER A 82 12.92 2.68 15.22
CA SER A 82 12.77 1.71 14.11
C SER A 82 13.49 2.20 12.87
N GLY A 83 13.50 3.52 12.63
CA GLY A 83 14.16 4.15 11.49
C GLY A 83 15.68 4.28 11.57
N CYS A 84 16.34 3.71 12.58
CA CYS A 84 17.79 3.76 12.67
C CYS A 84 18.45 2.98 11.51
N ASP A 85 19.63 3.42 11.05
CA ASP A 85 20.48 2.68 10.08
C ASP A 85 19.78 2.26 8.76
N CYS A 86 18.63 2.84 8.45
CA CYS A 86 17.87 2.60 7.23
C CYS A 86 17.49 3.93 6.58
N ARG A 87 16.95 3.84 5.37
CA ARG A 87 16.40 5.01 4.69
C ARG A 87 15.17 5.51 5.44
N ASN A 88 15.15 6.78 5.82
CA ASN A 88 14.00 7.45 6.43
C ASN A 88 13.45 8.54 5.48
N PRO A 89 12.31 9.20 5.79
CA PRO A 89 11.74 10.22 4.91
C PRO A 89 12.68 11.39 4.62
N GLY A 90 13.53 11.79 5.58
CA GLY A 90 14.49 12.89 5.40
C GLY A 90 13.87 14.27 5.15
N VAL A 91 12.56 14.41 5.34
CA VAL A 91 11.78 15.64 5.05
C VAL A 91 10.86 15.98 6.22
N PRO A 92 10.44 17.26 6.37
CA PRO A 92 9.56 17.68 7.46
C PRO A 92 8.25 16.90 7.53
N LEU A 93 7.68 16.77 8.73
CA LEU A 93 6.34 16.21 8.93
C LEU A 93 5.31 17.00 8.09
N GLY A 94 4.32 16.30 7.54
CA GLY A 94 3.33 16.91 6.65
C GLY A 94 3.85 17.13 5.23
N SER A 95 4.89 16.42 4.80
CA SER A 95 5.45 16.46 3.45
C SER A 95 5.30 15.12 2.72
N PRO A 96 5.30 15.12 1.38
CA PRO A 96 5.45 13.87 0.63
C PRO A 96 6.82 13.24 0.89
N MET A 97 6.89 11.91 0.98
CA MET A 97 8.15 11.17 1.08
C MET A 97 8.93 11.26 -0.25
N PRO A 98 10.26 11.07 -0.21
CA PRO A 98 11.05 10.89 -1.43
C PRO A 98 10.64 9.62 -2.17
N SER A 99 10.89 9.57 -3.48
CA SER A 99 10.50 8.44 -4.32
C SER A 99 11.17 7.13 -3.92
N PHE A 100 10.44 6.02 -4.03
CA PHE A 100 10.94 4.68 -3.75
C PHE A 100 10.37 3.67 -4.74
N PRO A 101 11.08 2.55 -5.00
CA PRO A 101 10.61 1.55 -5.94
C PRO A 101 9.39 0.80 -5.40
N VAL A 102 8.47 0.48 -6.32
CA VAL A 102 7.36 -0.43 -6.13
C VAL A 102 7.59 -1.63 -7.04
N TYR A 103 7.95 -2.76 -6.44
CA TYR A 103 8.16 -4.01 -7.15
C TYR A 103 6.79 -4.65 -7.36
N PHE A 104 6.28 -4.62 -8.58
CA PHE A 104 4.95 -5.12 -8.85
C PHE A 104 4.97 -6.39 -9.71
N SER A 105 3.90 -7.16 -9.60
CA SER A 105 3.61 -8.29 -10.46
C SER A 105 2.11 -8.35 -10.69
N TYR A 106 1.68 -9.01 -11.76
CA TYR A 106 0.26 -9.19 -12.03
C TYR A 106 -0.02 -10.57 -12.61
N SER A 107 -1.24 -11.04 -12.44
CA SER A 107 -1.69 -12.31 -13.00
C SER A 107 -3.16 -12.26 -13.34
N ARG A 108 -3.49 -12.84 -14.49
CA ARG A 108 -4.88 -13.12 -14.85
C ARG A 108 -5.29 -14.45 -14.21
N CYS A 109 -6.27 -14.39 -13.32
CA CYS A 109 -6.76 -15.53 -12.54
C CYS A 109 -8.09 -16.01 -13.12
N GLY A 110 -8.00 -16.75 -14.23
CA GLY A 110 -9.17 -17.16 -15.02
C GLY A 110 -9.77 -16.01 -15.85
N ASN A 111 -11.03 -16.15 -16.25
CA ASN A 111 -11.70 -15.19 -17.15
C ASN A 111 -12.37 -14.00 -16.43
N ALA A 112 -12.36 -14.00 -15.10
CA ALA A 112 -13.15 -13.08 -14.30
C ALA A 112 -12.32 -12.20 -13.36
N ALA A 113 -11.03 -12.48 -13.17
CA ALA A 113 -10.20 -11.76 -12.21
C ALA A 113 -8.79 -11.48 -12.76
N VAL A 114 -8.29 -10.29 -12.46
CA VAL A 114 -6.89 -9.90 -12.60
C VAL A 114 -6.42 -9.42 -11.24
N ARG A 115 -5.25 -9.87 -10.80
CA ARG A 115 -4.68 -9.51 -9.50
C ARG A 115 -3.35 -8.81 -9.73
N ILE A 116 -3.08 -7.76 -8.97
CA ILE A 116 -1.86 -6.96 -9.06
C ILE A 116 -1.29 -6.83 -7.65
N ALA A 117 -0.06 -7.30 -7.45
CA ALA A 117 0.66 -7.14 -6.19
C ALA A 117 1.62 -5.95 -6.29
N TYR A 118 1.66 -5.11 -5.25
CA TYR A 118 2.52 -3.95 -5.09
C TYR A 118 3.43 -4.20 -3.88
N ASN A 119 4.64 -4.68 -4.12
CA ASN A 119 5.57 -5.03 -3.06
C ASN A 119 6.53 -3.87 -2.78
N LEU A 120 6.77 -3.65 -1.49
CA LEU A 120 7.72 -2.69 -0.95
C LEU A 120 8.83 -3.44 -0.23
N PHE A 121 10.06 -3.02 -0.46
CA PHE A 121 11.23 -3.58 0.20
C PHE A 121 11.75 -2.64 1.28
N TYR A 122 12.08 -3.20 2.45
CA TYR A 122 12.82 -2.52 3.50
C TYR A 122 14.08 -3.31 3.84
N THR A 123 15.14 -2.61 4.24
CA THR A 123 16.43 -3.24 4.59
C THR A 123 16.40 -3.94 5.95
N LYS A 124 15.32 -3.79 6.71
CA LYS A 124 15.03 -4.47 7.97
C LYS A 124 13.55 -4.35 8.30
N ASP A 125 13.13 -5.14 9.27
CA ASP A 125 11.87 -5.05 9.99
C ASP A 125 12.13 -4.82 11.50
N GLY A 126 11.47 -3.85 12.13
CA GLY A 126 11.40 -3.73 13.59
C GLY A 126 12.69 -3.42 14.37
N PHE A 127 12.81 -4.04 15.55
CA PHE A 127 13.76 -3.70 16.63
C PHE A 127 14.57 -4.90 17.14
N ILE A 128 15.57 -4.62 17.99
CA ILE A 128 16.20 -5.68 18.81
C ILE A 128 15.24 -6.20 19.89
N PRO A 129 15.35 -7.48 20.30
CA PRO A 129 16.25 -8.49 19.75
C PRO A 129 15.78 -9.04 18.40
N ASN A 130 16.74 -9.45 17.59
CA ASN A 130 16.50 -10.17 16.35
C ASN A 130 15.62 -11.41 16.58
N LYS A 131 14.71 -11.68 15.65
CA LYS A 131 13.70 -12.76 15.67
C LYS A 131 12.65 -12.67 16.78
N ILE A 132 12.66 -11.60 17.58
CA ILE A 132 11.64 -11.33 18.59
C ILE A 132 10.91 -10.04 18.22
N PHE A 133 11.62 -8.92 18.10
CA PHE A 133 11.03 -7.63 17.73
C PHE A 133 11.39 -7.17 16.32
N GLY A 134 12.22 -7.90 15.58
CA GLY A 134 12.67 -7.48 14.26
C GLY A 134 13.57 -8.51 13.58
N HIS A 135 13.86 -8.30 12.30
CA HIS A 135 14.79 -9.10 11.52
C HIS A 135 15.41 -8.28 10.37
N PRO A 136 16.55 -8.73 9.81
CA PRO A 136 17.05 -8.21 8.54
C PRO A 136 16.04 -8.41 7.41
N PHE A 137 16.00 -7.45 6.49
CA PHE A 137 15.10 -7.40 5.33
C PHE A 137 13.61 -7.47 5.66
N ASP A 138 12.81 -6.89 4.77
CA ASP A 138 11.37 -7.01 4.85
C ASP A 138 10.74 -6.80 3.48
N TRP A 139 9.65 -7.54 3.23
CA TRP A 139 8.87 -7.47 2.01
C TRP A 139 7.39 -7.39 2.37
N GLU A 140 6.81 -6.21 2.20
CA GLU A 140 5.39 -5.99 2.47
C GLU A 140 4.64 -5.70 1.19
N ARG A 141 3.34 -6.00 1.13
CA ARG A 141 2.59 -5.90 -0.12
C ARG A 141 1.12 -5.59 0.03
N VAL A 142 0.64 -4.82 -0.95
CA VAL A 142 -0.78 -4.66 -1.24
C VAL A 142 -1.13 -5.51 -2.44
N VAL A 143 -2.29 -6.15 -2.46
CA VAL A 143 -2.85 -6.77 -3.68
C VAL A 143 -4.16 -6.07 -4.02
N VAL A 144 -4.28 -5.60 -5.26
CA VAL A 144 -5.54 -5.10 -5.83
C VAL A 144 -6.11 -6.16 -6.75
N ILE A 145 -7.35 -6.54 -6.51
CA ILE A 145 -8.09 -7.49 -7.35
C ILE A 145 -9.08 -6.72 -8.20
N TRP A 146 -8.96 -6.87 -9.51
CA TRP A 146 -9.91 -6.41 -10.51
C TRP A 146 -10.82 -7.57 -10.90
N ASN A 147 -12.13 -7.34 -10.90
CA ASN A 147 -13.11 -8.30 -11.36
C ASN A 147 -13.81 -7.81 -12.62
N LYS A 148 -14.10 -8.74 -13.53
CA LYS A 148 -14.93 -8.51 -14.72
C LYS A 148 -16.40 -8.67 -14.37
N ASN A 149 -17.18 -7.64 -14.62
CA ASN A 149 -18.63 -7.76 -14.70
C ASN A 149 -18.99 -8.51 -16.00
N GLN A 150 -19.41 -9.77 -15.84
CA GLN A 150 -19.71 -10.66 -16.96
C GLN A 150 -20.90 -10.20 -17.82
N ARG A 151 -21.77 -9.31 -17.31
CA ARG A 151 -22.94 -8.83 -18.05
C ARG A 151 -22.61 -7.76 -19.08
N ASN A 152 -21.60 -6.94 -18.82
CA ASN A 152 -21.25 -5.80 -19.67
C ASN A 152 -19.77 -5.76 -20.08
N GLY A 153 -18.95 -6.73 -19.64
CA GLY A 153 -17.55 -6.83 -20.01
C GLY A 153 -16.64 -5.76 -19.36
N MET A 154 -17.16 -5.01 -18.38
CA MET A 154 -16.39 -3.96 -17.71
C MET A 154 -15.61 -4.52 -16.52
N TRP A 155 -14.39 -4.06 -16.34
CA TRP A 155 -13.51 -4.40 -15.23
C TRP A 155 -13.44 -3.25 -14.24
N ALA A 156 -13.46 -3.57 -12.95
CA ALA A 156 -13.24 -2.60 -11.88
C ALA A 156 -12.47 -3.26 -10.72
N PRO A 157 -11.71 -2.48 -9.92
CA PRO A 157 -11.22 -2.91 -8.63
C PRO A 157 -12.38 -3.38 -7.75
N ALA A 158 -12.23 -4.57 -7.18
CA ALA A 158 -13.26 -5.25 -6.42
C ALA A 158 -12.80 -5.54 -4.99
N GLN A 159 -11.51 -5.82 -4.78
CA GLN A 159 -10.97 -6.08 -3.45
C GLN A 159 -9.56 -5.51 -3.29
N LEU A 160 -9.23 -5.21 -2.03
CA LEU A 160 -7.90 -4.79 -1.57
C LEU A 160 -7.43 -5.76 -0.49
N TYR A 161 -6.28 -6.38 -0.70
CA TYR A 161 -5.63 -7.20 0.31
C TYR A 161 -4.40 -6.46 0.83
N LEU A 162 -4.27 -6.39 2.14
CA LEU A 162 -3.17 -5.70 2.81
C LEU A 162 -2.40 -6.71 3.65
N SER A 163 -1.08 -6.82 3.46
CA SER A 163 -0.26 -7.75 4.23
C SER A 163 -0.28 -7.42 5.72
N GLN A 164 -0.35 -8.47 6.54
CA GLN A 164 -0.46 -8.39 8.00
C GLN A 164 0.34 -9.54 8.62
N HIS A 165 1.63 -9.34 8.92
CA HIS A 165 2.54 -10.36 9.49
C HIS A 165 2.46 -11.74 8.78
N THR A 166 1.44 -12.54 9.10
CA THR A 166 1.00 -13.72 8.34
C THR A 166 -0.34 -13.46 7.63
N GLY A 167 -0.34 -13.52 6.29
CA GLY A 167 -1.55 -13.46 5.49
C GLY A 167 -2.00 -12.03 5.13
N TYR A 168 -3.31 -11.82 5.01
CA TYR A 168 -3.89 -10.56 4.55
C TYR A 168 -5.13 -10.14 5.33
N GLN A 169 -5.25 -8.84 5.57
CA GLN A 169 -6.56 -8.22 5.70
C GLN A 169 -7.20 -8.12 4.31
N LYS A 170 -8.33 -8.78 4.09
CA LYS A 170 -9.08 -8.74 2.82
C LYS A 170 -10.28 -7.80 2.94
N ILE A 171 -10.40 -6.84 2.04
CA ILE A 171 -11.41 -5.77 2.11
C ILE A 171 -12.10 -5.64 0.75
N GLU A 172 -13.42 -5.63 0.72
CA GLU A 172 -14.19 -5.28 -0.47
C GLU A 172 -13.94 -3.81 -0.83
N TRP A 173 -13.79 -3.49 -2.11
CA TRP A 173 -13.39 -2.14 -2.55
C TRP A 173 -14.30 -1.04 -2.02
N ALA A 174 -15.62 -1.27 -2.09
CA ALA A 174 -16.63 -0.35 -1.60
C ALA A 174 -16.61 -0.16 -0.07
N GLN A 175 -15.94 -1.06 0.68
CA GLN A 175 -15.82 -1.02 2.13
C GLN A 175 -14.52 -0.38 2.62
N ILE A 176 -13.56 -0.11 1.72
CA ILE A 176 -12.31 0.57 2.06
C ILE A 176 -12.65 1.92 2.69
N LYS A 177 -12.11 2.17 3.88
CA LYS A 177 -12.45 3.35 4.68
C LYS A 177 -11.92 4.66 4.11
N ASN A 178 -10.77 4.58 3.44
CA ASN A 178 -10.02 5.72 2.95
C ASN A 178 -9.57 5.47 1.51
N THR A 179 -10.23 6.15 0.58
CA THR A 179 -9.91 6.18 -0.85
C THR A 179 -9.87 7.63 -1.35
N PHE A 180 -9.35 7.88 -2.53
CA PHE A 180 -9.36 9.20 -3.17
C PHE A 180 -9.49 9.06 -4.69
N SER A 181 -9.94 10.14 -5.34
CA SER A 181 -10.07 10.17 -6.81
C SER A 181 -8.71 10.42 -7.47
N ALA A 182 -8.53 9.97 -8.71
CA ALA A 182 -7.32 10.26 -9.47
C ALA A 182 -7.06 11.78 -9.61
N ALA A 183 -8.13 12.59 -9.67
CA ALA A 183 -8.05 14.05 -9.71
C ALA A 183 -7.46 14.68 -8.43
N ASP A 184 -7.53 13.97 -7.30
CA ASP A 184 -7.00 14.41 -6.02
C ASP A 184 -5.57 13.94 -5.75
N ALA A 185 -4.94 13.21 -6.68
CA ALA A 185 -3.60 12.65 -6.50
C ALA A 185 -2.50 13.68 -6.18
N SER A 186 -2.66 14.93 -6.62
CA SER A 186 -1.74 16.03 -6.32
C SER A 186 -1.99 16.70 -4.97
N LYS A 187 -3.13 16.43 -4.33
CA LYS A 187 -3.45 16.99 -3.01
C LYS A 187 -2.65 16.26 -1.93
N PRO A 188 -2.33 16.94 -0.81
CA PRO A 188 -1.75 16.28 0.35
C PRO A 188 -2.58 15.07 0.77
N ARG A 189 -1.95 13.89 0.77
CA ARG A 189 -2.58 12.60 1.15
C ARG A 189 -3.83 12.23 0.34
N GLY A 190 -3.97 12.74 -0.89
CA GLY A 190 -5.16 12.51 -1.71
C GLY A 190 -6.41 13.20 -1.18
N GLY A 191 -6.27 14.19 -0.29
CA GLY A 191 -7.39 14.84 0.38
C GLY A 191 -7.77 14.20 1.73
N PRO A 192 -8.97 14.49 2.26
CA PRO A 192 -9.38 14.05 3.60
C PRO A 192 -9.59 12.54 3.69
N ASP A 193 -9.58 12.02 4.91
CA ASP A 193 -9.96 10.64 5.22
C ASP A 193 -11.49 10.49 5.22
N GLY A 194 -11.97 9.24 5.19
CA GLY A 194 -13.40 8.89 5.23
C GLY A 194 -14.11 8.82 3.87
N GLN A 195 -13.41 9.18 2.78
CA GLN A 195 -13.91 9.00 1.42
C GLN A 195 -13.81 7.52 1.00
N ARG A 196 -14.86 6.97 0.39
CA ARG A 196 -14.95 5.53 0.05
C ARG A 196 -15.29 5.31 -1.41
N ASN A 197 -14.93 4.13 -1.91
CA ASN A 197 -15.29 3.64 -3.23
C ASN A 197 -14.80 4.55 -4.39
N LEU A 198 -13.64 5.18 -4.22
CA LEU A 198 -12.95 5.99 -5.23
C LEU A 198 -11.79 5.21 -5.88
N ASP A 199 -11.07 5.84 -6.80
CA ASP A 199 -10.07 5.21 -7.68
C ASP A 199 -8.87 4.60 -6.95
N HIS A 200 -8.42 5.20 -5.85
CA HIS A 200 -7.17 4.81 -5.18
C HIS A 200 -7.35 4.62 -3.67
N PRO A 201 -6.84 3.52 -3.07
CA PRO A 201 -6.86 3.35 -1.63
C PRO A 201 -5.70 4.10 -0.96
N LYS A 202 -5.93 4.50 0.29
CA LYS A 202 -4.86 4.93 1.21
C LYS A 202 -4.40 3.72 2.02
N CYS A 203 -3.09 3.47 2.02
CA CYS A 203 -2.44 2.37 2.73
C CYS A 203 -1.52 2.93 3.82
N TYR A 204 -1.94 2.82 5.08
CA TYR A 204 -1.21 3.25 6.26
C TYR A 204 -0.30 2.12 6.71
N ILE A 205 1.00 2.37 6.65
CA ILE A 205 2.03 1.39 6.98
C ILE A 205 2.49 1.64 8.41
N SER A 206 2.55 0.57 9.20
CA SER A 206 3.05 0.65 10.56
C SER A 206 4.50 1.08 10.62
N SER A 207 4.79 1.96 11.58
CA SER A 207 6.10 2.62 11.75
C SER A 207 7.26 1.67 12.08
N ALA A 208 6.94 0.49 12.61
CA ALA A 208 7.89 -0.47 13.12
C ALA A 208 7.96 -1.74 12.29
N LYS A 209 6.78 -2.35 12.06
CA LYS A 209 6.62 -3.68 11.50
C LYS A 209 6.14 -3.74 10.05
N HIS A 210 5.98 -2.56 9.45
CA HIS A 210 5.55 -2.34 8.07
C HIS A 210 4.24 -3.03 7.61
N ASP A 211 3.49 -3.64 8.52
CA ASP A 211 2.17 -4.20 8.23
C ASP A 211 1.21 -3.10 7.72
N MET A 212 0.37 -3.48 6.77
CA MET A 212 -0.36 -2.55 5.91
C MET A 212 -1.83 -2.43 6.29
N HIS A 213 -2.33 -1.22 6.49
CA HIS A 213 -3.70 -0.98 6.97
C HIS A 213 -4.45 0.04 6.13
N GLN A 214 -5.78 -0.01 6.18
CA GLN A 214 -6.65 0.99 5.56
C GLN A 214 -6.93 2.21 6.46
N GLU A 215 -6.45 2.21 7.71
CA GLU A 215 -6.76 3.23 8.73
C GLU A 215 -5.55 3.55 9.60
N LYS A 216 -5.58 4.72 10.25
CA LYS A 216 -4.59 5.12 11.26
C LYS A 216 -4.81 4.35 12.57
N SER A 217 -3.72 4.18 13.33
CA SER A 217 -3.74 3.78 14.74
C SER A 217 -2.66 4.57 15.46
N THR A 218 -3.06 5.54 16.28
CA THR A 218 -2.12 6.44 16.96
C THR A 218 -2.17 6.34 18.48
N ALA A 219 -3.06 5.49 19.01
CA ALA A 219 -3.26 5.33 20.45
C ALA A 219 -2.21 4.42 21.10
N TRP A 220 -1.71 3.43 20.36
CA TRP A 220 -0.81 2.40 20.89
C TRP A 220 0.63 2.67 20.45
N ILE A 221 1.48 2.97 21.43
CA ILE A 221 2.87 3.41 21.22
C ILE A 221 3.86 2.65 22.11
N ASP A 222 3.44 1.54 22.71
CA ASP A 222 4.35 0.64 23.41
C ASP A 222 4.98 -0.37 22.43
N VAL A 223 6.08 -0.99 22.84
CA VAL A 223 6.82 -1.95 21.99
C VAL A 223 6.00 -3.20 21.66
N LEU A 224 5.13 -3.66 22.55
CA LEU A 224 4.38 -4.90 22.35
C LEU A 224 3.22 -4.70 21.37
N SER A 225 2.55 -3.55 21.40
CA SER A 225 1.49 -3.25 20.42
C SER A 225 2.00 -3.23 18.99
N GLN A 226 3.30 -2.99 18.76
CA GLN A 226 3.91 -3.03 17.44
C GLN A 226 3.97 -4.44 16.85
N LEU A 227 3.82 -5.50 17.65
CA LEU A 227 3.78 -6.89 17.19
C LEU A 227 2.36 -7.35 16.82
N THR A 228 1.41 -6.42 16.73
CA THR A 228 -0.02 -6.72 16.56
C THR A 228 -0.65 -5.71 15.61
N ASN A 229 -1.90 -5.97 15.21
CA ASN A 229 -2.68 -5.05 14.38
C ASN A 229 -2.95 -3.67 15.04
N ASN A 230 -2.57 -3.48 16.30
CA ASN A 230 -2.61 -2.18 16.99
C ASN A 230 -1.41 -1.28 16.68
N ALA A 231 -0.39 -1.79 15.98
CA ALA A 231 0.85 -1.10 15.68
C ALA A 231 0.64 0.34 15.21
N PHE A 232 1.54 1.23 15.66
CA PHE A 232 1.42 2.65 15.41
C PHE A 232 1.58 2.94 13.92
N ARG A 233 0.60 3.64 13.36
CA ARG A 233 0.57 4.09 11.98
C ARG A 233 -0.20 5.40 11.87
N SER A 234 0.35 6.33 11.11
CA SER A 234 -0.26 7.63 10.85
C SER A 234 0.07 8.09 9.44
N ASP A 235 -0.26 9.34 9.14
CA ASP A 235 -0.07 10.00 7.85
C ASP A 235 0.88 11.20 7.97
N SER A 236 1.90 11.07 8.82
CA SER A 236 2.97 12.07 8.96
C SER A 236 3.63 12.37 7.62
N TRP A 237 3.79 11.36 6.77
CA TRP A 237 4.24 11.48 5.39
C TRP A 237 3.40 10.61 4.46
N TRP A 238 3.44 10.90 3.16
CA TRP A 238 2.75 10.11 2.14
C TRP A 238 3.55 10.02 0.86
N TYR A 239 3.30 8.99 0.06
CA TYR A 239 3.84 8.87 -1.29
C TYR A 239 2.83 8.24 -2.22
N PHE A 240 2.66 8.85 -3.39
CA PHE A 240 1.88 8.28 -4.48
C PHE A 240 2.84 7.92 -5.61
N PRO A 241 3.05 6.63 -5.88
CA PRO A 241 4.01 6.19 -6.90
C PRO A 241 3.70 6.75 -8.29
N THR A 242 4.74 6.96 -9.08
CA THR A 242 4.66 7.37 -10.47
C THR A 242 5.20 6.25 -11.38
N LYS A 243 4.99 6.37 -12.70
CA LYS A 243 5.40 5.34 -13.68
C LYS A 243 6.87 4.89 -13.54
N LYS A 244 7.78 5.81 -13.22
CA LYS A 244 9.22 5.52 -13.06
C LYS A 244 9.57 4.70 -11.82
N ASP A 245 8.65 4.59 -10.87
CA ASP A 245 8.89 3.91 -9.59
C ASP A 245 8.52 2.42 -9.70
N TYR A 246 7.78 2.03 -10.73
CA TYR A 246 7.34 0.65 -10.94
C TYR A 246 8.42 -0.22 -11.58
N ILE A 247 8.66 -1.36 -10.96
CA ILE A 247 9.55 -2.40 -11.45
C ILE A 247 8.75 -3.70 -11.55
N LEU A 248 8.51 -4.19 -12.76
CA LEU A 248 7.91 -5.52 -12.94
C LEU A 248 8.91 -6.56 -12.43
N ALA A 249 8.52 -7.35 -11.44
CA ALA A 249 9.44 -8.14 -10.62
C ALA A 249 9.00 -9.61 -10.43
N ASP A 250 8.22 -10.15 -11.36
CA ASP A 250 8.03 -11.60 -11.47
C ASP A 250 9.20 -12.28 -12.21
N GLU A 251 9.27 -13.61 -12.16
CA GLU A 251 10.37 -14.40 -12.73
C GLU A 251 10.47 -14.35 -14.27
N SER A 252 9.55 -13.70 -14.97
CA SER A 252 9.71 -13.44 -16.41
C SER A 252 10.76 -12.34 -16.69
N THR A 253 11.05 -11.49 -15.70
CA THR A 253 11.96 -10.35 -15.81
C THR A 253 13.32 -10.62 -15.18
N ASP A 254 14.35 -9.90 -15.61
CA ASP A 254 15.69 -10.02 -15.00
C ASP A 254 15.71 -9.52 -13.55
N ALA A 255 14.93 -8.49 -13.24
CA ALA A 255 14.77 -8.00 -11.87
C ALA A 255 14.16 -9.06 -10.96
N GLY A 256 13.08 -9.73 -11.39
CA GLY A 256 12.46 -10.79 -10.61
C GLY A 256 13.35 -12.03 -10.46
N LYS A 257 14.06 -12.45 -11.52
CA LYS A 257 15.05 -13.55 -11.42
C LYS A 257 16.18 -13.23 -10.44
N LEU A 258 16.68 -11.99 -10.47
CA LEU A 258 17.74 -11.55 -9.57
C LEU A 258 17.24 -11.53 -8.11
N ILE A 259 16.05 -10.97 -7.87
CA ILE A 259 15.40 -11.00 -6.54
C ILE A 259 15.20 -12.44 -6.06
N ALA A 260 14.76 -13.36 -6.93
CA ALA A 260 14.55 -14.76 -6.57
C ALA A 260 15.86 -15.50 -6.24
N SER A 261 17.01 -15.00 -6.70
CA SER A 261 18.32 -15.61 -6.46
C SER A 261 18.97 -15.22 -5.13
N PHE A 262 18.46 -14.19 -4.46
CA PHE A 262 19.03 -13.65 -3.23
C PHE A 262 18.46 -14.34 -1.97
N ASP A 263 19.24 -14.30 -0.89
CA ASP A 263 18.84 -14.81 0.43
C ASP A 263 18.21 -13.70 1.26
N TRP A 264 16.88 -13.70 1.36
CA TRP A 264 16.12 -12.71 2.11
C TRP A 264 15.92 -13.08 3.58
N GLY A 265 16.49 -14.19 4.04
CA GLY A 265 16.32 -14.66 5.42
C GLY A 265 14.85 -14.91 5.77
N ASP A 266 14.36 -14.20 6.79
CA ASP A 266 12.99 -14.35 7.30
C ASP A 266 11.95 -13.59 6.42
N ALA A 267 12.38 -12.77 5.45
CA ALA A 267 11.50 -12.03 4.54
C ALA A 267 11.12 -12.86 3.29
N ASP A 268 10.16 -13.77 3.46
CA ASP A 268 9.78 -14.79 2.46
C ASP A 268 8.68 -14.37 1.47
N SER A 269 8.19 -13.14 1.57
CA SER A 269 7.11 -12.56 0.75
C SER A 269 7.60 -11.82 -0.50
N THR A 270 8.69 -12.31 -1.11
CA THR A 270 9.33 -11.66 -2.27
C THR A 270 8.36 -11.54 -3.47
N PRO A 271 8.53 -10.52 -4.35
CA PRO A 271 7.69 -10.37 -5.54
C PRO A 271 7.57 -11.63 -6.42
N PRO A 272 8.66 -12.39 -6.70
CA PRO A 272 8.58 -13.67 -7.42
C PRO A 272 7.71 -14.73 -6.74
N LEU A 273 7.84 -14.90 -5.42
CA LEU A 273 7.05 -15.87 -4.66
C LEU A 273 5.58 -15.47 -4.59
N VAL A 274 5.32 -14.18 -4.40
CA VAL A 274 3.97 -13.62 -4.42
C VAL A 274 3.32 -13.81 -5.79
N ALA A 275 4.05 -13.56 -6.88
CA ALA A 275 3.54 -13.76 -8.24
C ALA A 275 3.09 -15.21 -8.48
N LYS A 276 3.89 -16.20 -8.06
CA LYS A 276 3.55 -17.63 -8.15
C LYS A 276 2.26 -17.99 -7.41
N GLY A 277 2.04 -17.38 -6.23
CA GLY A 277 0.88 -17.60 -5.39
C GLY A 277 -0.31 -16.68 -5.68
N LEU A 278 -0.19 -15.73 -6.61
CA LEU A 278 -1.07 -14.56 -6.66
C LEU A 278 -2.54 -14.92 -6.89
N CYS A 279 -2.81 -15.92 -7.72
CA CYS A 279 -4.17 -16.41 -7.97
C CYS A 279 -4.78 -17.25 -6.85
N ASN A 280 -3.97 -17.69 -5.88
CA ASN A 280 -4.40 -18.46 -4.70
C ASN A 280 -4.44 -17.61 -3.43
N ALA A 281 -4.00 -16.34 -3.49
CA ALA A 281 -3.99 -15.39 -2.37
C ALA A 281 -5.38 -15.12 -1.79
#